data_AF-A0A916DWQ2-F1
#
_entry.id   AF-A0A916DWQ2-F1
#
_cell.length_a   1.000
_cell.length_b   1.000
_cell.length_c   1.000
_cell.angle_alpha   90.00
_cell.angle_beta   90.00
_cell.angle_gamma   90.00
#
_symmetry.space_group_name_H-M   'P 1'
#
loop_
_entity.id
_entity.type
_entity.pdbx_description
1 polymer ?
#
loop_
_entity_poly.entity_id
_entity_poly.type
_entity_poly.pdbx_seq_one_letter_code
_entity_poly.pdbx_strand_id
1 'polypeptide(L)'
;MKQLSMFLWAFFCLNLMYAQNDESSTLEELTDEQQAQLAAYQVFVDSISNSLNYQYGTITLNKAGTDLAQLTVPEGYKYLDPEQTEYVLTELWGNPSSGRLGLGMLLPKETSPVSDNFTFGVEIDYSDEGYIEDSEASNLDYAELLSEMQKDAKAVNNERIKQGYAPVELVGWAAAPFYDSQAKKLYWAKELKFGEDPINTLNYNIRILGRGGFLNLNAIGEMDVLPIFEKDVDAILSSVNFVEGQKYTDFDSSIDKVAAYGIGGLIAGKVLAKTGFFVLLLKFWKLIAVGVVGFFVAIKRMFTGDRPA
;
A
#
# COMPACT_ATOMS: atom_id res chain seq x y z
N MET A 1 8.57 25.84 -17.91
CA MET A 1 7.53 25.10 -18.69
C MET A 1 8.01 24.63 -20.06
N LYS A 2 8.80 25.39 -20.85
CA LYS A 2 9.27 24.91 -22.17
C LYS A 2 10.43 23.90 -22.17
N GLN A 3 11.22 23.79 -21.09
CA GLN A 3 12.27 22.76 -20.97
C GLN A 3 11.82 21.46 -20.27
N LEU A 4 10.64 21.48 -19.64
CA LEU A 4 10.05 20.28 -19.02
C LEU A 4 9.43 19.35 -20.09
N SER A 5 9.06 19.90 -21.25
CA SER A 5 8.48 19.15 -22.37
C SER A 5 9.51 18.41 -23.24
N MET A 6 10.80 18.73 -23.14
CA MET A 6 11.87 18.04 -23.89
C MET A 6 12.35 16.77 -23.19
N PHE A 7 12.32 16.73 -21.85
CA PHE A 7 12.83 15.60 -21.07
C PHE A 7 11.86 14.43 -20.95
N LEU A 8 10.54 14.67 -20.93
CA LEU A 8 9.54 13.59 -21.05
C LEU A 8 9.63 12.89 -22.43
N TRP A 9 10.08 13.60 -23.46
CA TRP A 9 10.22 13.04 -24.81
C TRP A 9 11.43 12.09 -24.91
N ALA A 10 12.54 12.40 -24.23
CA ALA A 10 13.72 11.54 -24.21
C ALA A 10 13.46 10.19 -23.49
N PHE A 11 12.68 10.21 -22.39
CA PHE A 11 12.32 9.00 -21.65
C PHE A 11 11.29 8.12 -22.39
N PHE A 12 10.43 8.73 -23.21
CA PHE A 12 9.48 8.01 -24.07
C PHE A 12 10.16 7.41 -25.31
N CYS A 13 11.19 8.06 -25.86
CA CYS A 13 11.98 7.53 -26.98
C CYS A 13 12.84 6.31 -26.60
N LEU A 14 13.38 6.24 -25.37
CA LEU A 14 14.14 5.07 -24.92
C LEU A 14 13.29 3.80 -24.83
N ASN A 15 12.02 3.91 -24.42
CA ASN A 15 11.12 2.76 -24.33
C ASN A 15 10.59 2.31 -25.71
N LEU A 16 10.37 3.26 -26.64
CA LEU A 16 9.94 2.93 -28.01
C LEU A 16 11.03 2.26 -28.85
N MET A 17 12.31 2.55 -28.59
CA MET A 17 13.42 1.87 -29.30
C MET A 17 13.65 0.43 -28.83
N TYR A 18 13.29 0.10 -27.60
CA TYR A 18 13.40 -1.28 -27.08
C TYR A 18 12.36 -2.23 -27.70
N ALA A 19 11.25 -1.69 -28.23
CA ALA A 19 10.14 -2.50 -28.75
C ALA A 19 10.19 -2.73 -30.28
N GLN A 20 11.11 -2.11 -31.03
CA GLN A 20 11.09 -2.16 -32.50
C GLN A 20 12.32 -2.73 -33.21
N ASN A 21 13.38 -3.16 -32.53
CA ASN A 21 14.55 -3.68 -33.23
C ASN A 21 14.85 -5.14 -32.88
N ASP A 22 14.46 -6.02 -33.81
CA ASP A 22 15.13 -7.31 -34.02
C ASP A 22 16.64 -7.09 -34.26
N GLU A 23 17.45 -7.95 -33.64
CA GLU A 23 18.83 -8.31 -33.98
C GLU A 23 19.90 -7.19 -34.10
N SER A 24 20.39 -6.68 -32.96
CA SER A 24 21.82 -6.67 -32.59
C SER A 24 22.02 -5.84 -31.32
N SER A 25 22.13 -6.49 -30.16
CA SER A 25 22.33 -5.83 -28.87
C SER A 25 23.80 -5.44 -28.69
N THR A 26 24.21 -4.28 -29.18
CA THR A 26 25.32 -3.55 -28.58
C THR A 26 24.77 -2.78 -27.39
N LEU A 27 25.17 -3.16 -26.17
CA LEU A 27 24.98 -2.33 -24.98
C LEU A 27 25.71 -1.00 -25.25
N GLU A 28 24.97 0.06 -25.61
CA GLU A 28 25.55 1.39 -25.73
C GLU A 28 26.16 1.80 -24.38
N GLU A 29 27.43 2.17 -24.39
CA GLU A 29 28.17 2.57 -23.20
C GLU A 29 27.59 3.89 -22.66
N LEU A 30 27.22 3.92 -21.36
CA LEU A 30 26.67 5.12 -20.72
C LEU A 30 27.66 6.27 -20.81
N THR A 31 27.18 7.45 -21.17
CA THR A 31 27.98 8.70 -21.15
C THR A 31 28.44 9.04 -19.73
N ASP A 32 29.53 9.80 -19.60
CA ASP A 32 30.06 10.26 -18.30
C ASP A 32 28.99 10.98 -17.45
N GLU A 33 28.11 11.74 -18.10
CA GLU A 33 27.00 12.45 -17.45
C GLU A 33 25.97 11.45 -16.86
N GLN A 34 25.61 10.42 -17.62
CA GLN A 34 24.70 9.36 -17.16
C GLN A 34 25.32 8.54 -16.01
N GLN A 35 26.62 8.25 -16.08
CA GLN A 35 27.34 7.56 -15.01
C GLN A 35 27.37 8.40 -13.72
N ALA A 36 27.66 9.71 -13.82
CA ALA A 36 27.64 10.61 -12.67
C ALA A 36 26.23 10.73 -12.05
N GLN A 37 25.19 10.74 -12.88
CA GLN A 37 23.81 10.78 -12.42
C GLN A 37 23.40 9.49 -11.70
N LEU A 38 23.80 8.32 -12.22
CA LEU A 38 23.55 7.03 -11.58
C LEU A 38 24.27 6.92 -10.24
N ALA A 39 25.52 7.38 -10.15
CA ALA A 39 26.27 7.43 -8.90
C ALA A 39 25.60 8.33 -7.86
N ALA A 40 25.11 9.51 -8.25
CA ALA A 40 24.38 10.41 -7.36
C ALA A 40 23.06 9.79 -6.88
N TYR A 41 22.34 9.07 -7.75
CA TYR A 41 21.14 8.32 -7.38
C TYR A 41 21.45 7.23 -6.34
N GLN A 42 22.52 6.45 -6.55
CA GLN A 42 22.92 5.42 -5.59
C GLN A 42 23.25 6.01 -4.21
N VAL A 43 23.99 7.13 -4.17
CA VAL A 43 24.29 7.83 -2.90
C VAL A 43 23.01 8.29 -2.18
N PHE A 44 22.02 8.78 -2.93
CA PHE A 44 20.73 9.14 -2.36
C PHE A 44 19.98 7.92 -1.79
N VAL A 45 19.90 6.83 -2.56
CA VAL A 45 19.27 5.56 -2.13
C VAL A 45 19.95 5.03 -0.86
N ASP A 46 21.28 5.03 -0.82
CA ASP A 46 22.06 4.59 0.35
C ASP A 46 21.82 5.51 1.55
N SER A 47 21.76 6.82 1.34
CA SER A 47 21.48 7.79 2.41
C SER A 47 20.11 7.55 3.06
N ILE A 48 19.06 7.35 2.25
CA ILE A 48 17.72 7.06 2.77
C ILE A 48 17.70 5.70 3.45
N SER A 49 18.24 4.67 2.80
CA SER A 49 18.27 3.30 3.33
C SER A 49 18.98 3.21 4.69
N ASN A 50 20.07 3.97 4.87
CA ASN A 50 20.83 4.04 6.12
C ASN A 50 20.17 4.92 7.19
N SER A 51 19.18 5.76 6.83
CA SER A 51 18.44 6.61 7.77
C SER A 51 17.26 5.88 8.44
N LEU A 52 16.78 4.80 7.82
CA LEU A 52 15.63 4.03 8.31
C LEU A 52 16.09 3.02 9.37
N ASN A 53 15.46 3.09 10.56
CA ASN A 53 15.67 2.12 11.61
C ASN A 53 14.64 0.99 11.48
N TYR A 54 15.11 -0.21 11.17
CA TYR A 54 14.26 -1.38 11.05
C TYR A 54 14.21 -2.15 12.36
N GLN A 55 13.02 -2.63 12.72
CA GLN A 55 12.79 -3.44 13.91
C GLN A 55 12.47 -4.89 13.55
N TYR A 56 12.76 -5.79 14.47
CA TYR A 56 12.61 -7.24 14.34
C TYR A 56 12.08 -7.84 15.64
N GLY A 57 11.63 -9.10 15.60
CA GLY A 57 11.12 -9.79 16.78
C GLY A 57 9.71 -9.34 17.14
N THR A 58 9.43 -9.16 18.42
CA THR A 58 8.08 -8.88 18.90
C THR A 58 7.88 -7.39 19.15
N ILE A 59 6.89 -6.80 18.48
CA ILE A 59 6.49 -5.39 18.56
C ILE A 59 5.08 -5.30 19.13
N THR A 60 4.89 -4.42 20.10
CA THR A 60 3.56 -4.11 20.63
C THR A 60 2.93 -2.99 19.81
N LEU A 61 1.86 -3.31 19.09
CA LEU A 61 1.09 -2.34 18.31
C LEU A 61 0.15 -1.59 19.26
N ASN A 62 0.34 -0.27 19.31
CA ASN A 62 -0.33 0.61 20.26
C ASN A 62 -1.24 1.61 19.54
N LYS A 63 -2.37 1.94 20.15
CA LYS A 63 -3.19 3.09 19.74
C LYS A 63 -3.46 3.99 20.93
N ALA A 64 -3.08 5.26 20.81
CA ALA A 64 -3.28 6.27 21.85
C ALA A 64 -2.78 5.81 23.25
N GLY A 65 -1.66 5.10 23.30
CA GLY A 65 -1.06 4.59 24.54
C GLY A 65 -1.72 3.33 25.12
N THR A 66 -2.62 2.67 24.37
CA THR A 66 -3.19 1.37 24.74
C THR A 66 -2.65 0.27 23.84
N ASP A 67 -2.14 -0.80 24.45
CA ASP A 67 -1.72 -2.00 23.74
C ASP A 67 -2.93 -2.65 23.05
N LEU A 68 -2.88 -2.74 21.72
CA LEU A 68 -3.94 -3.35 20.92
C LEU A 68 -3.59 -4.79 20.53
N ALA A 69 -2.40 -4.97 19.98
CA ALA A 69 -2.00 -6.22 19.37
C ALA A 69 -0.50 -6.44 19.49
N GLN A 70 -0.08 -7.68 19.31
CA GLN A 70 1.31 -8.05 19.24
C GLN A 70 1.62 -8.53 17.82
N LEU A 71 2.65 -7.92 17.22
CA LEU A 71 3.25 -8.33 15.96
C LEU A 71 4.55 -9.07 16.26
N THR A 72 4.67 -10.33 15.85
CA THR A 72 5.94 -11.03 15.75
C THR A 72 6.41 -10.92 14.31
N VAL A 73 7.37 -10.04 14.04
CA VAL A 73 7.90 -9.78 12.68
C VAL A 73 8.29 -11.13 12.03
N PRO A 74 7.64 -11.51 10.91
CA PRO A 74 7.93 -12.79 10.25
C PRO A 74 9.38 -12.92 9.82
N GLU A 75 9.88 -14.15 9.73
CA GLU A 75 11.13 -14.41 9.04
C GLU A 75 11.05 -13.92 7.59
N GLY A 76 12.15 -13.32 7.08
CA GLY A 76 12.16 -12.69 5.75
C GLY A 76 11.58 -11.27 5.71
N TYR A 77 11.09 -10.75 6.84
CA TYR A 77 10.56 -9.38 6.94
C TYR A 77 11.34 -8.52 7.94
N LYS A 78 11.11 -7.22 7.82
CA LYS A 78 11.52 -6.18 8.77
C LYS A 78 10.39 -5.17 8.95
N TYR A 79 10.35 -4.50 10.09
CA TYR A 79 9.28 -3.57 10.45
C TYR A 79 9.78 -2.12 10.54
N LEU A 80 8.97 -1.19 10.04
CA LEU A 80 9.09 0.24 10.26
C LEU A 80 8.00 0.70 11.24
N ASP A 81 8.39 1.56 12.17
CA ASP A 81 7.45 2.20 13.10
C ASP A 81 6.47 3.16 12.39
N PRO A 82 5.43 3.65 13.09
CA PRO A 82 4.43 4.52 12.47
C PRO A 82 5.01 5.82 11.90
N GLU A 83 5.97 6.46 12.55
CA GLU A 83 6.57 7.70 12.04
C GLU A 83 7.38 7.47 10.76
N GLN A 84 8.25 6.46 10.74
CA GLN A 84 9.02 6.10 9.55
C GLN A 84 8.13 5.58 8.43
N THR A 85 7.03 4.88 8.77
CA THR A 85 6.03 4.44 7.79
C THR A 85 5.32 5.63 7.13
N GLU A 86 4.86 6.62 7.90
CA GLU A 86 4.24 7.83 7.33
C GLU A 86 5.24 8.59 6.43
N TYR A 87 6.51 8.69 6.85
CA TYR A 87 7.55 9.29 6.01
C TYR A 87 7.74 8.55 4.69
N VAL A 88 7.83 7.22 4.71
CA VAL A 88 7.95 6.41 3.48
C VAL A 88 6.72 6.60 2.59
N LEU A 89 5.52 6.46 3.15
CA LEU A 89 4.27 6.56 2.39
C LEU A 89 4.11 7.95 1.76
N THR A 90 4.42 9.02 2.48
CA THR A 90 4.13 10.39 2.03
C THR A 90 5.30 11.04 1.29
N GLU A 91 6.48 11.09 1.90
CA GLU A 91 7.61 11.83 1.34
C GLU A 91 8.37 11.04 0.28
N LEU A 92 8.48 9.72 0.44
CA LEU A 92 9.19 8.88 -0.54
C LEU A 92 8.26 8.39 -1.66
N TRP A 93 7.08 7.88 -1.30
CA TRP A 93 6.12 7.34 -2.28
C TRP A 93 5.09 8.38 -2.74
N GLY A 94 5.09 9.58 -2.15
CA GLY A 94 4.31 10.70 -2.65
C GLY A 94 2.80 10.61 -2.39
N ASN A 95 2.37 9.75 -1.46
CA ASN A 95 0.97 9.58 -1.11
C ASN A 95 0.47 10.74 -0.24
N PRO A 96 -0.83 11.09 -0.31
CA PRO A 96 -1.38 12.09 0.61
C PRO A 96 -1.23 11.63 2.06
N SER A 97 -0.83 12.54 2.95
CA SER A 97 -0.86 12.26 4.37
C SER A 97 -2.30 12.01 4.83
N SER A 98 -2.47 11.00 5.67
CA SER A 98 -3.77 10.72 6.30
C SER A 98 -4.04 11.62 7.52
N GLY A 99 -3.05 12.44 7.93
CA GLY A 99 -3.12 13.29 9.13
C GLY A 99 -3.12 12.52 10.46
N ARG A 100 -2.97 11.19 10.41
CA ARG A 100 -2.85 10.30 11.56
C ARG A 100 -1.77 9.25 11.28
N LEU A 101 -1.08 8.82 12.32
CA LEU A 101 -0.15 7.69 12.21
C LEU A 101 -0.93 6.37 12.19
N GLY A 102 -0.48 5.46 11.34
CA GLY A 102 -0.92 4.06 11.34
C GLY A 102 -0.26 3.27 12.47
N LEU A 103 -0.14 1.96 12.28
CA LEU A 103 0.53 1.03 13.19
C LEU A 103 1.87 0.52 12.65
N GLY A 104 2.40 1.10 11.58
CA GLY A 104 3.68 0.75 10.98
C GLY A 104 3.56 -0.02 9.67
N MET A 105 4.68 -0.60 9.21
CA MET A 105 4.74 -1.31 7.94
C MET A 105 5.75 -2.45 7.96
N LEU A 106 5.38 -3.60 7.39
CA LEU A 106 6.31 -4.69 7.11
C LEU A 106 6.88 -4.55 5.70
N LEU A 107 8.16 -4.85 5.56
CA LEU A 107 8.90 -4.84 4.29
C LEU A 107 9.68 -6.15 4.13
N PRO A 108 9.83 -6.68 2.91
CA PRO A 108 10.78 -7.77 2.65
C PRO A 108 12.19 -7.37 3.08
N LYS A 109 12.85 -8.25 3.82
CA LYS A 109 14.11 -7.97 4.53
C LYS A 109 15.22 -7.44 3.61
N GLU A 110 15.33 -8.02 2.42
CA GLU A 110 16.39 -7.76 1.44
C GLU A 110 16.08 -6.58 0.49
N THR A 111 15.02 -5.81 0.74
CA THR A 111 14.62 -4.65 -0.08
C THR A 111 14.62 -3.37 0.74
N SER A 112 14.83 -2.22 0.10
CA SER A 112 14.64 -0.89 0.67
C SER A 112 13.41 -0.26 0.02
N PRO A 113 12.60 0.57 0.71
CA PRO A 113 11.46 1.23 0.08
C PRO A 113 11.84 2.21 -1.06
N VAL A 114 13.14 2.44 -1.28
CA VAL A 114 13.70 3.27 -2.36
C VAL A 114 14.65 2.52 -3.28
N SER A 115 14.82 1.20 -3.12
CA SER A 115 15.67 0.42 -4.02
C SER A 115 14.92 -0.01 -5.27
N ASP A 116 15.65 -0.16 -6.38
CA ASP A 116 15.07 -0.55 -7.67
C ASP A 116 14.43 -1.95 -7.67
N ASN A 117 14.79 -2.80 -6.70
CA ASN A 117 14.23 -4.13 -6.50
C ASN A 117 13.09 -4.16 -5.46
N PHE A 118 12.56 -3.00 -5.05
CA PHE A 118 11.41 -2.95 -4.15
C PHE A 118 10.17 -3.50 -4.84
N THR A 119 9.48 -4.45 -4.18
CA THR A 119 8.32 -5.14 -4.76
C THR A 119 7.02 -4.72 -4.09
N PHE A 120 6.96 -4.76 -2.77
CA PHE A 120 5.77 -4.39 -2.00
C PHE A 120 6.10 -4.09 -0.52
N GLY A 121 5.18 -3.39 0.14
CA GLY A 121 5.14 -3.25 1.59
C GLY A 121 3.75 -3.59 2.12
N VAL A 122 3.66 -4.03 3.37
CA VAL A 122 2.41 -4.32 4.07
C VAL A 122 2.16 -3.25 5.12
N GLU A 123 1.34 -2.25 4.77
CA GLU A 123 0.91 -1.21 5.71
C GLU A 123 0.03 -1.87 6.79
N ILE A 124 0.29 -1.55 8.05
CA ILE A 124 -0.50 -1.98 9.21
C ILE A 124 -1.22 -0.75 9.78
N ASP A 125 -2.53 -0.85 9.94
CA ASP A 125 -3.37 0.19 10.55
C ASP A 125 -4.49 -0.46 11.39
N TYR A 126 -5.25 0.33 12.13
CA TYR A 126 -6.39 -0.13 12.92
C TYR A 126 -7.62 0.73 12.65
N SER A 127 -8.76 0.08 12.43
CA SER A 127 -10.07 0.75 12.39
C SER A 127 -10.88 0.45 13.63
N ASP A 128 -11.41 1.50 14.24
CA ASP A 128 -12.19 1.49 15.48
C ASP A 128 -13.66 1.71 15.15
N GLU A 129 -14.26 0.66 14.61
CA GLU A 129 -15.62 0.72 14.06
C GLU A 129 -16.64 -0.06 14.89
N GLY A 130 -16.18 -0.70 15.96
CA GLY A 130 -16.96 -1.62 16.79
C GLY A 130 -16.76 -3.08 16.39
N TYR A 131 -17.41 -3.96 17.14
CA TYR A 131 -17.45 -5.39 16.91
C TYR A 131 -18.13 -5.71 15.57
N ILE A 132 -17.44 -6.42 14.68
CA ILE A 132 -17.94 -6.77 13.35
C ILE A 132 -18.60 -8.14 13.40
N GLU A 133 -19.93 -8.19 13.28
CA GLU A 133 -20.65 -9.47 13.26
C GLU A 133 -20.26 -10.34 12.04
N ASP A 134 -20.03 -11.62 12.31
CA ASP A 134 -19.57 -12.62 11.33
C ASP A 134 -20.61 -13.71 11.02
N SER A 135 -21.80 -13.64 11.60
CA SER A 135 -22.87 -14.65 11.46
C SER A 135 -23.26 -14.92 10.00
N GLU A 136 -23.23 -13.91 9.14
CA GLU A 136 -23.62 -14.00 7.73
C GLU A 136 -22.44 -14.29 6.79
N ALA A 137 -21.23 -14.50 7.31
CA ALA A 137 -20.04 -14.63 6.47
C ALA A 137 -20.10 -15.81 5.48
N SER A 138 -20.71 -16.93 5.87
CA SER A 138 -20.88 -18.11 5.01
C SER A 138 -21.92 -17.93 3.90
N ASN A 139 -22.73 -16.87 3.98
CA ASN A 139 -23.85 -16.61 3.05
C ASN A 139 -23.50 -15.53 2.01
N LEU A 140 -22.27 -15.02 2.01
CA LEU A 140 -21.86 -13.93 1.13
C LEU A 140 -21.68 -14.41 -0.31
N ASP A 141 -22.31 -13.70 -1.25
CA ASP A 141 -22.03 -13.84 -2.68
C ASP A 141 -20.89 -12.88 -3.07
N TYR A 142 -19.69 -13.42 -3.21
CA TYR A 142 -18.51 -12.62 -3.58
C TYR A 142 -18.52 -12.13 -5.04
N ALA A 143 -19.35 -12.72 -5.92
CA ALA A 143 -19.52 -12.23 -7.28
C ALA A 143 -20.45 -11.00 -7.29
N GLU A 144 -21.53 -11.04 -6.50
CA GLU A 144 -22.39 -9.88 -6.30
C GLU A 144 -21.62 -8.72 -5.64
N LEU A 145 -20.86 -8.99 -4.57
CA LEU A 145 -20.03 -7.99 -3.91
C LEU A 145 -19.01 -7.36 -4.87
N LEU A 146 -18.35 -8.16 -5.72
CA LEU A 146 -17.43 -7.62 -6.73
C LEU A 146 -18.14 -6.69 -7.70
N SER A 147 -19.31 -7.11 -8.20
CA SER A 147 -20.12 -6.31 -9.14
C SER A 147 -20.53 -4.97 -8.54
N GLU A 148 -20.90 -4.93 -7.26
CA GLU A 148 -21.18 -3.69 -6.54
C GLU A 148 -19.93 -2.80 -6.41
N MET A 149 -18.81 -3.36 -5.97
CA MET A 149 -17.55 -2.62 -5.83
C MET A 149 -17.06 -2.06 -7.16
N GLN A 150 -17.25 -2.78 -8.27
CA GLN A 150 -16.94 -2.31 -9.62
C GLN A 150 -17.82 -1.12 -10.05
N LYS A 151 -19.11 -1.11 -9.67
CA LYS A 151 -20.00 0.04 -9.89
C LYS A 151 -19.55 1.25 -9.07
N ASP A 152 -19.19 1.02 -7.81
CA ASP A 152 -18.71 2.08 -6.91
C ASP A 152 -17.39 2.69 -7.43
N ALA A 153 -16.45 1.85 -7.87
CA ALA A 153 -15.19 2.28 -8.49
C ALA A 153 -15.43 3.16 -9.75
N LYS A 154 -16.42 2.80 -10.58
CA LYS A 154 -16.80 3.62 -11.74
C LYS A 154 -17.44 4.95 -11.31
N ALA A 155 -18.27 4.94 -10.27
CA ALA A 155 -18.94 6.15 -9.79
C ALA A 155 -17.95 7.19 -9.21
N VAL A 156 -16.89 6.75 -8.53
CA VAL A 156 -15.86 7.65 -7.95
C VAL A 156 -14.94 8.29 -8.99
N ASN A 157 -14.81 7.72 -10.19
CA ASN A 157 -13.87 8.23 -11.21
C ASN A 157 -14.11 9.68 -11.62
N ASN A 158 -15.36 10.13 -11.64
CA ASN A 158 -15.68 11.52 -11.92
C ASN A 158 -15.01 12.49 -10.92
N GLU A 159 -14.95 12.12 -9.64
CA GLU A 159 -14.32 12.94 -8.61
C GLU A 159 -12.80 12.79 -8.62
N ARG A 160 -12.27 11.58 -8.85
CA ARG A 160 -10.83 11.34 -9.00
C ARG A 160 -10.23 12.20 -10.11
N ILE A 161 -10.86 12.23 -11.28
CA ILE A 161 -10.40 13.02 -12.43
C ILE A 161 -10.42 14.52 -12.12
N LYS A 162 -11.47 15.03 -11.45
CA LYS A 162 -11.53 16.44 -11.02
C LYS A 162 -10.39 16.82 -10.08
N GLN A 163 -9.95 15.88 -9.25
CA GLN A 163 -8.84 16.07 -8.32
C GLN A 163 -7.46 15.80 -8.95
N GLY A 164 -7.40 15.51 -10.26
CA GLY A 164 -6.16 15.30 -11.01
C GLY A 164 -5.59 13.89 -10.95
N TYR A 165 -6.37 12.91 -10.48
CA TYR A 165 -5.96 11.50 -10.41
C TYR A 165 -6.44 10.71 -11.63
N ALA A 166 -5.68 9.67 -11.99
CA ALA A 166 -6.10 8.70 -12.99
C ALA A 166 -7.40 7.99 -12.54
N PRO A 167 -8.32 7.69 -13.48
CA PRO A 167 -9.46 6.84 -13.17
C PRO A 167 -8.96 5.45 -12.74
N VAL A 168 -9.74 4.78 -11.90
CA VAL A 168 -9.49 3.42 -11.43
C VAL A 168 -10.57 2.47 -11.96
N GLU A 169 -10.16 1.30 -12.40
CA GLU A 169 -11.03 0.17 -12.69
C GLU A 169 -10.67 -0.97 -11.75
N LEU A 170 -11.67 -1.53 -11.07
CA LEU A 170 -11.54 -2.81 -10.38
C LEU A 170 -11.76 -3.92 -11.42
N VAL A 171 -10.67 -4.55 -11.87
CA VAL A 171 -10.73 -5.60 -12.90
C VAL A 171 -11.44 -6.84 -12.33
N GLY A 172 -11.05 -7.25 -11.13
CA GLY A 172 -11.64 -8.41 -10.46
C GLY A 172 -10.96 -8.74 -9.14
N TRP A 173 -11.30 -9.91 -8.61
CA TRP A 173 -10.53 -10.52 -7.55
C TRP A 173 -9.25 -11.13 -8.13
N ALA A 174 -8.10 -10.64 -7.67
CA ALA A 174 -6.81 -11.30 -7.85
C ALA A 174 -6.71 -12.56 -6.98
N ALA A 175 -7.28 -12.49 -5.77
CA ALA A 175 -7.52 -13.62 -4.88
C ALA A 175 -8.93 -13.46 -4.29
N ALA A 176 -9.75 -14.50 -4.42
CA ALA A 176 -11.13 -14.46 -3.92
C ALA A 176 -11.16 -14.26 -2.39
N PRO A 177 -12.20 -13.59 -1.86
CA PRO A 177 -12.31 -13.43 -0.42
C PRO A 177 -12.40 -14.77 0.32
N PHE A 178 -11.68 -14.86 1.42
CA PHE A 178 -11.68 -15.99 2.33
C PHE A 178 -11.83 -15.50 3.77
N TYR A 179 -12.61 -16.23 4.56
CA TYR A 179 -12.81 -15.97 5.98
C TYR A 179 -12.50 -17.21 6.82
N ASP A 180 -11.55 -17.08 7.73
CA ASP A 180 -11.28 -18.04 8.79
C ASP A 180 -12.10 -17.66 10.03
N SER A 181 -13.16 -18.42 10.28
CA SER A 181 -14.07 -18.22 11.42
C SER A 181 -13.45 -18.59 12.77
N GLN A 182 -12.38 -19.37 12.80
CA GLN A 182 -11.67 -19.73 14.04
C GLN A 182 -10.69 -18.64 14.42
N ALA A 183 -9.83 -18.23 13.48
CA ALA A 183 -8.84 -17.19 13.70
C ALA A 183 -9.45 -15.77 13.71
N LYS A 184 -10.69 -15.63 13.21
CA LYS A 184 -11.37 -14.35 12.98
C LYS A 184 -10.56 -13.44 12.04
N LYS A 185 -10.03 -14.04 10.98
CA LYS A 185 -9.20 -13.37 9.97
C LYS A 185 -9.82 -13.55 8.60
N LEU A 186 -9.78 -12.51 7.79
CA LEU A 186 -10.21 -12.56 6.41
C LEU A 186 -9.14 -11.97 5.51
N TYR A 187 -9.08 -12.44 4.28
CA TYR A 187 -8.22 -11.87 3.26
C TYR A 187 -8.87 -11.94 1.88
N TRP A 188 -8.43 -11.05 1.00
CA TRP A 188 -8.82 -10.99 -0.42
C TRP A 188 -7.82 -10.13 -1.18
N ALA A 189 -7.73 -10.28 -2.49
CA ALA A 189 -6.92 -9.38 -3.30
C ALA A 189 -7.70 -8.84 -4.49
N LYS A 190 -7.48 -7.57 -4.81
CA LYS A 190 -8.07 -6.88 -5.95
C LYS A 190 -7.00 -6.63 -6.99
N GLU A 191 -7.37 -6.81 -8.25
CA GLU A 191 -6.61 -6.29 -9.39
C GLU A 191 -7.20 -4.94 -9.79
N LEU A 192 -6.38 -3.90 -9.75
CA LEU A 192 -6.77 -2.53 -10.05
C LEU A 192 -6.01 -2.03 -11.29
N LYS A 193 -6.74 -1.47 -12.26
CA LYS A 193 -6.16 -0.76 -13.38
C LYS A 193 -6.30 0.74 -13.17
N PHE A 194 -5.21 1.49 -13.30
CA PHE A 194 -5.22 2.95 -13.23
C PHE A 194 -4.96 3.55 -14.61
N GLY A 195 -5.87 4.39 -15.09
CA GLY A 195 -5.75 5.03 -16.40
C GLY A 195 -5.38 4.05 -17.53
N GLU A 196 -4.30 4.38 -18.24
CA GLU A 196 -3.75 3.58 -19.33
C GLU A 196 -2.45 2.86 -18.91
N ASP A 197 -2.20 2.72 -17.60
CA ASP A 197 -1.00 2.06 -17.11
C ASP A 197 -0.95 0.61 -17.65
N PRO A 198 0.21 0.16 -18.16
CA PRO A 198 0.34 -1.13 -18.82
C PRO A 198 0.31 -2.31 -17.84
N ILE A 199 0.60 -2.04 -16.56
CA ILE A 199 0.67 -3.03 -15.50
C ILE A 199 -0.38 -2.68 -14.45
N ASN A 200 -1.20 -3.67 -14.10
CA ASN A 200 -2.22 -3.52 -13.06
C ASN A 200 -1.58 -3.60 -11.67
N THR A 201 -2.21 -2.91 -10.72
CA THR A 201 -1.82 -2.92 -9.31
C THR A 201 -2.51 -4.06 -8.56
N LEU A 202 -1.72 -4.80 -7.80
CA LEU A 202 -2.20 -5.71 -6.77
C LEU A 202 -2.56 -4.92 -5.51
N ASN A 203 -3.77 -5.15 -4.99
CA ASN A 203 -4.15 -4.68 -3.66
C ASN A 203 -4.63 -5.86 -2.80
N TYR A 204 -3.72 -6.43 -2.01
CA TYR A 204 -3.98 -7.57 -1.13
C TYR A 204 -4.37 -7.08 0.27
N ASN A 205 -5.58 -7.42 0.69
CA ASN A 205 -6.16 -6.99 1.95
C ASN A 205 -6.20 -8.17 2.91
N ILE A 206 -5.76 -7.94 4.14
CA ILE A 206 -5.95 -8.81 5.29
C ILE A 206 -6.67 -7.98 6.36
N ARG A 207 -7.67 -8.58 7.00
CA ARG A 207 -8.32 -8.02 8.19
C ARG A 207 -8.30 -9.05 9.30
N ILE A 208 -8.00 -8.57 10.50
CA ILE A 208 -8.01 -9.37 11.72
C ILE A 208 -9.04 -8.73 12.63
N LEU A 209 -10.11 -9.45 12.96
CA LEU A 209 -11.20 -8.92 13.77
C LEU A 209 -10.81 -8.94 15.25
N GLY A 210 -11.12 -7.86 15.95
CA GLY A 210 -10.91 -7.67 17.38
C GLY A 210 -12.19 -7.27 18.09
N ARG A 211 -12.08 -7.00 19.38
CA ARG A 211 -13.21 -6.65 20.26
C ARG A 211 -13.96 -5.39 19.80
N GLY A 212 -13.20 -4.33 19.49
CA GLY A 212 -13.74 -3.00 19.17
C GLY A 212 -13.55 -2.57 17.73
N GLY A 213 -13.08 -3.45 16.86
CA GLY A 213 -12.69 -3.08 15.51
C GLY A 213 -11.85 -4.15 14.83
N PHE A 214 -10.93 -3.73 13.96
CA PHE A 214 -10.08 -4.64 13.21
C PHE A 214 -8.74 -4.04 12.82
N LEU A 215 -7.72 -4.88 12.73
CA LEU A 215 -6.46 -4.52 12.10
C LEU A 215 -6.60 -4.60 10.58
N ASN A 216 -5.99 -3.63 9.92
CA ASN A 216 -5.87 -3.52 8.47
C ASN A 216 -4.44 -3.84 8.09
N LEU A 217 -4.24 -4.95 7.39
CA LEU A 217 -2.97 -5.23 6.73
C LEU A 217 -3.21 -5.12 5.23
N ASN A 218 -2.40 -4.32 4.55
CA ASN A 218 -2.62 -3.99 3.15
C ASN A 218 -1.31 -4.05 2.37
N ALA A 219 -1.16 -5.07 1.52
CA ALA A 219 -0.01 -5.21 0.64
C ALA A 219 -0.32 -4.63 -0.74
N ILE A 220 0.58 -3.78 -1.22
CA ILE A 220 0.43 -3.11 -2.51
C ILE A 220 1.71 -3.22 -3.31
N GLY A 221 1.54 -3.63 -4.57
CA GLY A 221 2.59 -3.79 -5.55
C GLY A 221 1.98 -3.99 -6.94
N GLU A 222 2.79 -4.41 -7.90
CA GLU A 222 2.31 -4.84 -9.21
C GLU A 222 1.73 -6.26 -9.16
N MET A 223 1.01 -6.68 -10.21
CA MET A 223 0.35 -7.99 -10.23
C MET A 223 1.32 -9.20 -10.21
N ASP A 224 2.58 -9.01 -10.63
CA ASP A 224 3.62 -10.04 -10.56
C ASP A 224 4.07 -10.36 -9.12
N VAL A 225 3.74 -9.49 -8.16
CA VAL A 225 3.96 -9.71 -6.73
C VAL A 225 3.02 -10.78 -6.16
N LEU A 226 1.83 -10.99 -6.73
CA LEU A 226 0.82 -11.90 -6.18
C LEU A 226 1.38 -13.30 -5.83
N PRO A 227 2.04 -14.04 -6.74
CA PRO A 227 2.59 -15.36 -6.42
C PRO A 227 3.75 -15.34 -5.40
N ILE A 228 4.38 -14.18 -5.20
CA ILE A 228 5.40 -13.99 -4.15
C ILE A 228 4.68 -13.82 -2.81
N PHE A 229 3.70 -12.92 -2.75
CA PHE A 229 2.96 -12.61 -1.53
C PHE A 229 2.15 -13.79 -1.02
N GLU A 230 1.52 -14.58 -1.90
CA GLU A 230 0.76 -15.77 -1.53
C GLU A 230 1.59 -16.83 -0.79
N LYS A 231 2.91 -16.88 -1.00
CA LYS A 231 3.79 -17.80 -0.25
C LYS A 231 3.99 -17.37 1.21
N ASP A 232 3.87 -16.07 1.46
CA ASP A 232 4.13 -15.47 2.76
C ASP A 232 2.84 -15.16 3.54
N VAL A 233 1.68 -15.25 2.88
CA VAL A 233 0.39 -14.82 3.45
C VAL A 233 0.09 -15.50 4.79
N ASP A 234 0.38 -16.80 4.92
CA ASP A 234 0.15 -17.56 6.16
C ASP A 234 1.06 -17.10 7.30
N ALA A 235 2.31 -16.77 6.98
CA ALA A 235 3.26 -16.22 7.95
C ALA A 235 2.82 -14.83 8.41
N ILE A 236 2.37 -13.98 7.48
CA ILE A 236 1.84 -12.64 7.78
C ILE A 236 0.55 -12.76 8.62
N LEU A 237 -0.39 -13.62 8.25
CA LEU A 237 -1.63 -13.85 8.99
C LEU A 237 -1.33 -14.30 10.43
N SER A 238 -0.36 -15.18 10.62
CA SER A 238 0.00 -15.71 11.94
C SER A 238 0.77 -14.69 12.79
N SER A 239 1.42 -13.71 12.17
CA SER A 239 2.33 -12.77 12.82
C SER A 239 1.67 -11.76 13.75
N VAL A 240 0.39 -11.44 13.52
CA VAL A 240 -0.30 -10.40 14.30
C VAL A 240 -1.52 -10.97 14.99
N ASN A 241 -1.64 -10.70 16.30
CA ASN A 241 -2.77 -11.12 17.11
C ASN A 241 -3.12 -10.04 18.15
N PHE A 242 -4.41 -9.84 18.40
CA PHE A 242 -4.87 -8.95 19.48
C PHE A 242 -4.42 -9.47 20.85
N VAL A 243 -4.06 -8.55 21.75
CA VAL A 243 -3.76 -8.88 23.15
C VAL A 243 -5.03 -9.18 23.93
N GLU A 244 -4.89 -9.78 25.11
CA GLU A 244 -6.01 -10.05 26.01
C GLU A 244 -6.83 -8.78 26.31
N GLY A 245 -8.15 -8.88 26.30
CA GLY A 245 -9.07 -7.76 26.45
C GLY A 245 -9.37 -7.03 25.14
N GLN A 246 -8.62 -7.30 24.07
CA GLN A 246 -8.82 -6.73 22.72
C GLN A 246 -9.21 -7.80 21.68
N LYS A 247 -9.26 -9.09 22.06
CA LYS A 247 -9.59 -10.16 21.12
C LYS A 247 -11.07 -10.11 20.75
N TYR A 248 -11.40 -10.61 19.57
CA TYR A 248 -12.80 -10.75 19.14
C TYR A 248 -13.67 -11.52 20.16
N THR A 249 -13.10 -12.53 20.82
CA THR A 249 -13.77 -13.32 21.85
C THR A 249 -14.00 -12.58 23.16
N ASP A 250 -13.33 -11.45 23.37
CA ASP A 250 -13.43 -10.63 24.59
C ASP A 250 -14.58 -9.62 24.51
N PHE A 251 -15.40 -9.69 23.45
CA PHE A 251 -16.58 -8.86 23.24
C PHE A 251 -17.64 -9.07 24.32
N ASP A 252 -18.14 -7.95 24.84
CA ASP A 252 -19.24 -7.89 25.80
C ASP A 252 -20.34 -6.98 25.26
N SER A 253 -21.42 -7.61 24.78
CA SER A 253 -22.60 -6.92 24.23
C SER A 253 -23.28 -5.91 25.18
N SER A 254 -23.00 -5.95 26.48
CA SER A 254 -23.58 -5.02 27.45
C SER A 254 -22.88 -3.66 27.47
N ILE A 255 -21.64 -3.57 26.98
CA ILE A 255 -20.82 -2.35 27.03
C ILE A 255 -20.14 -2.01 25.70
N ASP A 256 -19.88 -3.01 24.86
CA ASP A 256 -19.15 -2.82 23.63
C ASP A 256 -20.07 -2.39 22.48
N LYS A 257 -19.52 -1.55 21.61
CA LYS A 257 -20.22 -1.08 20.41
C LYS A 257 -20.15 -2.14 19.32
N VAL A 258 -21.29 -2.45 18.71
CA VAL A 258 -21.37 -3.24 17.48
C VAL A 258 -21.24 -2.31 16.27
N ALA A 259 -20.47 -2.73 15.27
CA ALA A 259 -20.35 -2.03 14.01
C ALA A 259 -21.68 -2.03 13.27
N ALA A 260 -21.92 -0.99 12.45
CA ALA A 260 -23.18 -0.87 11.70
C ALA A 260 -23.29 -1.86 10.52
N TYR A 261 -22.32 -2.77 10.37
CA TYR A 261 -22.17 -3.67 9.23
C TYR A 261 -21.41 -4.94 9.63
N GLY A 262 -21.66 -6.03 8.92
CA GLY A 262 -20.91 -7.30 9.04
C GLY A 262 -19.84 -7.47 7.95
N ILE A 263 -19.32 -8.68 7.82
CA ILE A 263 -18.19 -8.99 6.91
C ILE A 263 -18.42 -8.55 5.44
N GLY A 264 -19.63 -8.68 4.89
CA GLY A 264 -19.91 -8.21 3.52
C GLY A 264 -19.71 -6.69 3.37
N GLY A 265 -20.14 -5.91 4.36
CA GLY A 265 -19.93 -4.46 4.38
C GLY A 265 -18.46 -4.08 4.58
N LEU A 266 -17.72 -4.89 5.35
CA LEU A 266 -16.28 -4.74 5.57
C LEU A 266 -15.49 -4.93 4.27
N ILE A 267 -15.80 -5.97 3.50
CA ILE A 267 -15.15 -6.25 2.20
C ILE A 267 -15.51 -5.16 1.18
N ALA A 268 -16.79 -4.80 1.08
CA ALA A 268 -17.26 -3.82 0.10
C ALA A 268 -16.85 -2.37 0.43
N GLY A 269 -16.48 -2.08 1.68
CA GLY A 269 -16.16 -0.71 2.13
C GLY A 269 -17.39 0.20 2.24
N LYS A 270 -18.60 -0.37 2.38
CA LYS A 270 -19.90 0.32 2.24
C LYS A 270 -20.19 1.42 3.28
N VAL A 271 -19.40 1.56 4.35
CA VAL A 271 -19.59 2.59 5.40
C VAL A 271 -18.73 3.85 5.20
N LEU A 272 -17.84 3.84 4.23
CA LEU A 272 -16.85 4.90 4.03
C LEU A 272 -17.33 6.01 3.06
N ALA A 273 -18.63 6.03 2.74
CA ALA A 273 -19.32 7.04 1.94
C ALA A 273 -19.43 8.44 2.59
N LYS A 274 -18.89 8.65 3.80
CA LYS A 274 -18.72 9.98 4.39
C LYS A 274 -17.25 10.38 4.35
N THR A 275 -16.87 11.06 3.27
CA THR A 275 -15.67 11.90 3.09
C THR A 275 -14.28 11.25 3.18
N GLY A 276 -14.10 10.04 3.74
CA GLY A 276 -12.79 9.44 4.01
C GLY A 276 -12.30 8.36 3.03
N PHE A 277 -13.20 7.61 2.36
CA PHE A 277 -12.80 6.48 1.49
C PHE A 277 -11.92 6.90 0.32
N PHE A 278 -12.20 8.10 -0.19
CA PHE A 278 -11.50 8.66 -1.31
C PHE A 278 -10.00 8.73 -0.97
N VAL A 279 -9.62 9.11 0.26
CA VAL A 279 -8.21 9.18 0.70
C VAL A 279 -7.47 7.83 0.64
N LEU A 280 -8.14 6.69 0.91
CA LEU A 280 -7.51 5.36 0.86
C LEU A 280 -7.25 4.85 -0.57
N LEU A 281 -8.10 5.22 -1.54
CA LEU A 281 -7.85 4.96 -2.97
C LEU A 281 -6.93 6.01 -3.63
N LEU A 282 -6.66 7.12 -2.95
CA LEU A 282 -5.66 8.13 -3.34
C LEU A 282 -4.25 7.76 -2.89
N LYS A 283 -4.14 6.86 -1.91
CA LYS A 283 -2.90 6.54 -1.19
C LYS A 283 -1.86 5.72 -1.98
N PHE A 284 -2.04 5.41 -3.27
CA PHE A 284 -1.11 4.51 -3.98
C PHE A 284 -0.87 4.82 -5.47
N TRP A 285 -1.31 5.98 -5.96
CA TRP A 285 -1.14 6.35 -7.38
C TRP A 285 0.30 6.62 -7.83
N LYS A 286 1.24 6.77 -6.89
CA LYS A 286 2.65 7.05 -7.16
C LYS A 286 3.60 5.89 -6.84
N LEU A 287 3.10 4.75 -6.34
CA LEU A 287 3.89 3.52 -6.33
C LEU A 287 4.21 3.02 -7.75
N ILE A 288 3.41 3.43 -8.74
CA ILE A 288 3.72 3.26 -10.18
C ILE A 288 4.69 4.35 -10.69
N ALA A 289 4.90 5.42 -9.92
CA ALA A 289 5.72 6.59 -10.27
C ALA A 289 7.03 6.70 -9.45
N VAL A 290 7.55 5.58 -8.94
CA VAL A 290 8.96 5.53 -8.47
C VAL A 290 9.94 5.59 -9.65
N GLY A 291 9.45 5.64 -10.88
CA GLY A 291 10.15 6.29 -11.99
C GLY A 291 10.05 7.82 -11.91
N VAL A 292 11.12 8.48 -11.45
CA VAL A 292 11.58 9.81 -11.93
C VAL A 292 11.11 11.09 -11.20
N VAL A 293 10.02 11.15 -10.42
CA VAL A 293 9.50 12.48 -9.96
C VAL A 293 10.08 13.00 -8.63
N GLY A 294 10.40 12.14 -7.65
CA GLY A 294 10.94 12.56 -6.34
C GLY A 294 12.33 13.20 -6.39
N PHE A 295 13.14 12.79 -7.37
CA PHE A 295 14.52 13.23 -7.59
C PHE A 295 14.65 14.74 -7.88
N PHE A 296 13.69 15.34 -8.60
CA PHE A 296 13.82 16.72 -9.07
C PHE A 296 13.53 17.79 -8.00
N VAL A 297 12.73 17.49 -6.98
CA VAL A 297 12.42 18.46 -5.91
C VAL A 297 13.58 18.55 -4.90
N ALA A 298 14.21 17.41 -4.58
CA ALA A 298 15.36 17.37 -3.68
C ALA A 298 16.61 18.01 -4.29
N ILE A 299 16.89 17.74 -5.57
CA ILE A 299 18.04 18.34 -6.28
C ILE A 299 17.86 19.84 -6.49
N LYS A 300 16.66 20.31 -6.85
CA LYS A 300 16.42 21.76 -7.01
C LYS A 300 16.71 22.51 -5.69
N ARG A 301 16.30 21.96 -4.54
CA ARG A 301 16.53 22.56 -3.21
C ARG A 301 18.01 22.64 -2.84
N MET A 302 18.81 21.64 -3.19
CA MET A 302 20.25 21.65 -2.91
C MET A 302 21.02 22.66 -3.78
N PHE A 303 20.53 22.99 -4.97
CA PHE A 303 21.19 23.94 -5.87
C PHE A 303 20.64 25.38 -5.84
N THR A 304 19.38 25.62 -5.42
CA THR A 304 18.81 26.99 -5.44
C THR A 304 18.84 27.73 -4.10
N GLY A 305 19.16 27.07 -2.98
CA GLY A 305 19.45 27.76 -1.70
C GLY A 305 18.28 28.52 -1.05
N ASP A 306 17.05 28.38 -1.54
CA ASP A 306 15.90 29.12 -1.00
C ASP A 306 15.45 28.53 0.34
N ARG A 307 15.65 29.29 1.43
CA ARG A 307 14.99 29.05 2.72
C ARG A 307 13.63 29.78 2.73
N PRO A 308 12.57 29.18 3.31
CA PRO A 308 11.28 29.85 3.41
C PRO A 308 11.36 31.04 4.38
N ALA A 309 10.67 32.12 4.01
CA ALA A 309 10.24 33.18 4.91
C ALA A 309 8.98 32.74 5.67
#